data_AF-A0A918NWI1-F1
#
_entry.id   AF-A0A918NWI1-F1
#
_cell.length_a   1.000
_cell.length_b   1.000
_cell.length_c   1.000
_cell.angle_alpha   90.00
_cell.angle_beta   90.00
_cell.angle_gamma   90.00
#
_symmetry.space_group_name_H-M   'P 1'
#
loop_
_entity.id
_entity.type
_entity.pdbx_description
1 polymer ?
#
loop_
_entity_poly.entity_id
_entity_poly.type
_entity_poly.pdbx_seq_one_letter_code
_entity_poly.pdbx_strand_id
1 'polypeptide(L)'
;MDLIAAGCHAALPWLAQRLKSRGYPVTRLNDVPEPLTRLGGEVSCLIAEDTVIALAPSSAALALRMEAECLARGLRYAELTGPWQSYGTETGFILMTGTDESPPPVLPPILDALAPVPGGWLRTGPAGSACYTARVLDTLVFSCALASQASWAIPGEALRPPDWETFLARLHQLADQLMALSLDYLGEERHNAEADPASVLADFARPPAEQAHFAGNLARVLVLALRQGKALEQLYLALAASHGNDPPA
;
A
#
# COMPACT_ATOMS: atom_id res chain seq x y z
N MET A 1 -3.06 -3.44 29.28
CA MET A 1 -3.14 -4.19 28.01
C MET A 1 -1.77 -4.75 27.75
N ASP A 2 -1.64 -6.08 27.78
CA ASP A 2 -0.39 -6.76 27.46
C ASP A 2 -0.38 -7.11 25.97
N LEU A 3 0.77 -6.87 25.33
CA LEU A 3 0.96 -7.11 23.91
C LEU A 3 1.89 -8.31 23.71
N ILE A 4 1.56 -9.13 22.71
CA ILE A 4 2.44 -10.20 22.25
C ILE A 4 2.95 -9.82 20.86
N ALA A 5 4.26 -9.79 20.69
CA ALA A 5 4.93 -9.59 19.40
C ALA A 5 5.50 -10.93 18.93
N ALA A 6 5.10 -11.40 17.75
CA ALA A 6 5.50 -12.70 17.24
C ALA A 6 5.90 -12.66 15.76
N GLY A 7 6.83 -13.54 15.36
CA GLY A 7 7.37 -13.63 14.00
C GLY A 7 8.74 -12.95 13.83
N CYS A 8 9.17 -12.83 12.56
CA CYS A 8 10.53 -12.42 12.18
C CYS A 8 10.64 -11.09 11.42
N HIS A 9 9.55 -10.33 11.24
CA HIS A 9 9.56 -9.10 10.47
C HIS A 9 10.59 -8.09 11.00
N ALA A 10 11.37 -7.48 10.11
CA ALA A 10 12.51 -6.62 10.45
C ALA A 10 12.14 -5.42 11.35
N ALA A 11 10.92 -4.89 11.21
CA ALA A 11 10.43 -3.79 12.05
C ALA A 11 9.97 -4.23 13.46
N LEU A 12 9.73 -5.53 13.70
CA LEU A 12 9.15 -6.04 14.96
C LEU A 12 9.97 -5.69 16.22
N PRO A 13 11.33 -5.78 16.23
CA PRO A 13 12.12 -5.35 17.37
C PRO A 13 11.89 -3.88 17.72
N TRP A 14 11.81 -3.02 16.71
CA TRP A 14 11.58 -1.59 16.89
C TRP A 14 10.16 -1.32 17.40
N LEU A 15 9.14 -1.97 16.81
CA LEU A 15 7.74 -1.82 17.22
C LEU A 15 7.57 -2.18 18.71
N ALA A 16 8.12 -3.33 19.11
CA ALA A 16 8.09 -3.79 20.49
C ALA A 16 8.79 -2.80 21.45
N GLN A 17 9.95 -2.27 21.06
CA GLN A 17 10.69 -1.31 21.87
C GLN A 17 9.94 0.02 22.02
N ARG A 18 9.36 0.52 20.92
CA ARG A 18 8.57 1.76 20.93
C ARG A 18 7.33 1.62 21.81
N LEU A 19 6.58 0.54 21.65
CA LEU A 19 5.41 0.25 22.48
C LEU A 19 5.78 0.19 23.98
N LYS A 20 6.87 -0.50 24.34
CA LYS A 20 7.39 -0.51 25.72
C LYS A 20 7.71 0.89 26.24
N SER A 21 8.39 1.72 25.43
CA SER A 21 8.72 3.10 25.81
C SER A 21 7.48 3.99 26.02
N ARG A 22 6.35 3.61 25.43
CA ARG A 22 5.05 4.29 25.56
C ARG A 22 4.13 3.66 26.62
N GLY A 23 4.66 2.75 27.44
CA GLY A 23 3.92 2.15 28.56
C GLY A 23 3.13 0.89 28.23
N TYR A 24 3.32 0.32 27.03
CA TYR A 24 2.69 -0.95 26.66
C TYR A 24 3.67 -2.12 26.91
N PRO A 25 3.43 -2.99 27.89
CA PRO A 25 4.26 -4.17 28.08
C PRO A 25 4.14 -5.10 26.87
N VAL A 26 5.28 -5.47 26.29
CA VAL A 26 5.36 -6.36 25.11
C VAL A 26 6.19 -7.60 25.43
N THR A 27 5.57 -8.76 25.29
CA THR A 27 6.23 -10.07 25.34
C THR A 27 6.59 -10.49 23.92
N ARG A 28 7.86 -10.86 23.69
CA ARG A 28 8.30 -11.36 22.38
C ARG A 28 8.27 -12.88 22.36
N LEU A 29 7.59 -13.43 21.36
CA LEU A 29 7.61 -14.84 21.02
C LEU A 29 8.41 -15.01 19.73
N ASN A 30 9.25 -16.05 19.69
CA ASN A 30 9.99 -16.38 18.47
C ASN A 30 9.04 -16.96 17.41
N ASP A 31 8.08 -17.77 17.87
CA ASP A 31 7.07 -18.37 17.01
C ASP A 31 5.78 -17.57 17.04
N VAL A 32 5.13 -17.47 15.88
CA VAL A 32 3.76 -16.97 15.79
C VAL A 32 2.85 -17.93 16.54
N PRO A 33 1.92 -17.47 17.40
CA PRO A 33 0.99 -18.37 18.03
C PRO A 33 -0.05 -18.88 17.01
N GLU A 34 -0.60 -20.07 17.27
CA GLU A 34 -1.83 -20.53 16.63
C GLU A 34 -2.93 -19.46 16.79
N PRO A 35 -3.71 -19.16 15.74
CA PRO A 35 -3.87 -19.91 14.49
C PRO A 35 -2.97 -19.50 13.32
N LEU A 36 -2.22 -18.41 13.47
CA LEU A 36 -1.57 -17.72 12.35
C LEU A 36 -0.42 -18.53 11.73
N THR A 37 0.11 -19.51 12.47
CA THR A 37 1.08 -20.50 11.98
C THR A 37 0.57 -21.35 10.83
N ARG A 38 -0.75 -21.59 10.74
CA ARG A 38 -1.35 -22.48 9.73
C ARG A 38 -1.57 -21.81 8.37
N LEU A 39 -1.40 -20.49 8.30
CA LEU A 39 -1.76 -19.72 7.11
C LEU A 39 -0.70 -19.79 6.00
N GLY A 40 0.50 -20.29 6.32
CA GLY A 40 1.65 -20.37 5.43
C GLY A 40 2.28 -19.00 5.15
N GLY A 41 3.61 -18.95 5.09
CA GLY A 41 4.39 -17.72 4.92
C GLY A 41 4.96 -17.14 6.21
N GLU A 42 5.95 -16.24 6.08
CA GLU A 42 6.55 -15.52 7.21
C GLU A 42 5.57 -14.46 7.74
N VAL A 43 4.62 -14.89 8.56
CA VAL A 43 3.69 -13.97 9.23
C VAL A 43 4.38 -13.37 10.44
N SER A 44 4.23 -12.07 10.63
CA SER A 44 4.56 -11.40 11.89
C SER A 44 3.37 -10.59 12.35
N CYS A 45 3.17 -10.52 13.65
CA CYS A 45 1.99 -9.86 14.21
C CYS A 45 2.25 -9.27 15.59
N LEU A 46 1.40 -8.30 15.94
CA LEU A 46 1.13 -7.92 17.31
C LEU A 46 -0.23 -8.51 17.70
N ILE A 47 -0.36 -9.00 18.93
CA ILE A 47 -1.61 -9.53 19.45
C ILE A 47 -1.93 -8.74 20.71
N ALA A 48 -3.15 -8.23 20.75
CA ALA A 48 -3.68 -7.42 21.83
C ALA A 48 -5.09 -7.92 22.15
N GLU A 49 -5.28 -8.50 23.33
CA GLU A 49 -6.59 -9.05 23.74
C GLU A 49 -7.15 -10.05 22.71
N ASP A 50 -8.30 -9.75 22.09
CA ASP A 50 -8.96 -10.55 21.05
C ASP A 50 -8.56 -10.15 19.61
N THR A 51 -7.57 -9.26 19.47
CA THR A 51 -7.22 -8.63 18.20
C THR A 51 -5.84 -9.05 17.71
N VAL A 52 -5.78 -9.54 16.47
CA VAL A 52 -4.55 -9.81 15.73
C VAL A 52 -4.26 -8.63 14.81
N ILE A 53 -3.05 -8.06 14.92
CA ILE A 53 -2.53 -7.01 14.05
C ILE A 53 -1.39 -7.59 13.20
N ALA A 54 -1.70 -8.01 11.98
CA ALA A 54 -0.72 -8.54 11.03
C ALA A 54 0.22 -7.44 10.52
N LEU A 55 1.52 -7.68 10.53
CA LEU A 55 2.52 -6.73 10.05
C LEU A 55 2.86 -7.02 8.59
N ALA A 56 2.57 -6.05 7.73
CA ALA A 56 2.92 -6.02 6.31
C ALA A 56 2.69 -7.38 5.60
N PRO A 57 1.45 -7.88 5.54
CA PRO A 57 1.15 -9.08 4.76
C PRO A 57 1.61 -8.86 3.31
N SER A 58 2.13 -9.91 2.68
CA SER A 58 2.76 -9.82 1.35
C SER A 58 1.76 -9.56 0.21
N SER A 59 0.47 -9.79 0.43
CA SER A 59 -0.60 -9.50 -0.53
C SER A 59 -1.94 -9.23 0.16
N ALA A 60 -2.83 -8.53 -0.56
CA ALA A 60 -4.21 -8.32 -0.12
C ALA A 60 -4.97 -9.65 0.05
N ALA A 61 -4.73 -10.62 -0.84
CA ALA A 61 -5.30 -11.95 -0.73
C ALA A 61 -4.87 -12.69 0.55
N LEU A 62 -3.61 -12.55 0.96
CA LEU A 62 -3.14 -13.10 2.23
C LEU A 62 -3.83 -12.41 3.40
N ALA A 63 -3.95 -11.08 3.38
CA ALA A 63 -4.63 -10.34 4.44
C ALA A 63 -6.09 -10.76 4.61
N LEU A 64 -6.84 -10.93 3.51
CA LEU A 64 -8.22 -11.43 3.52
C LEU A 64 -8.31 -12.85 4.08
N ARG A 65 -7.38 -13.74 3.72
CA ARG A 65 -7.31 -15.09 4.30
C ARG A 65 -7.03 -15.05 5.81
N MET A 66 -6.16 -14.17 6.27
CA MET A 66 -5.86 -14.00 7.69
C MET A 66 -7.06 -13.47 8.46
N GLU A 67 -7.78 -12.48 7.91
CA GLU A 67 -9.01 -11.95 8.49
C GLU A 67 -10.06 -13.07 8.64
N ALA A 68 -10.30 -13.84 7.59
CA ALA A 68 -11.26 -14.95 7.62
C ALA A 68 -10.92 -16.00 8.70
N GLU A 69 -9.65 -16.36 8.86
CA GLU A 69 -9.20 -17.31 9.89
C GLU A 69 -9.34 -16.75 11.31
N CYS A 70 -9.08 -15.44 11.50
CA CYS A 70 -9.30 -14.78 12.79
C CYS A 70 -10.79 -14.79 13.14
N LEU A 71 -11.65 -14.38 12.20
CA LEU A 71 -13.10 -14.32 12.39
C LEU A 71 -13.71 -15.70 12.68
N ALA A 72 -13.26 -16.75 11.98
CA ALA A 72 -13.70 -18.13 12.22
C ALA A 72 -13.45 -18.63 13.65
N ARG A 73 -12.57 -17.94 14.39
CA ARG A 73 -12.18 -18.26 15.78
C ARG A 73 -12.64 -17.22 16.79
N GLY A 74 -13.47 -16.26 16.36
CA GLY A 74 -13.95 -15.18 17.22
C GLY A 74 -12.89 -14.14 17.57
N LEU A 75 -11.81 -14.05 16.78
CA LEU A 75 -10.80 -13.01 16.90
C LEU A 75 -11.07 -11.88 15.91
N ARG A 76 -10.68 -10.67 16.28
CA ARG A 76 -10.67 -9.50 15.41
C ARG A 76 -9.36 -9.41 14.64
N TYR A 77 -9.41 -8.80 13.47
CA TYR A 77 -8.25 -8.65 12.60
C TYR A 77 -8.00 -7.19 12.22
N ALA A 78 -6.73 -6.84 12.16
CA ALA A 78 -6.23 -5.66 11.49
C ALA A 78 -4.92 -6.02 10.79
N GLU A 79 -4.61 -5.32 9.71
CA GLU A 79 -3.27 -5.28 9.16
C GLU A 79 -2.63 -3.91 9.43
N LEU A 80 -1.31 -3.90 9.50
CA LEU A 80 -0.50 -2.71 9.72
C LEU A 80 0.67 -2.71 8.74
N THR A 81 0.80 -1.62 8.01
CA THR A 81 1.95 -1.38 7.12
C THR A 81 2.42 0.07 7.25
N GLY A 82 3.65 0.30 6.85
CA GLY A 82 4.28 1.61 6.87
C GLY A 82 5.59 1.59 6.09
N PRO A 83 6.12 2.74 5.69
CA PRO A 83 7.42 2.82 5.04
C PRO A 83 8.50 2.59 6.11
N TRP A 84 8.90 1.33 6.33
CA TRP A 84 9.84 0.88 7.36
C TRP A 84 11.30 1.34 7.12
N GLN A 85 11.50 2.60 6.78
CA GLN A 85 12.77 3.22 6.45
C GLN A 85 13.53 3.67 7.71
N SER A 86 14.85 3.77 7.63
CA SER A 86 15.71 4.11 8.78
C SER A 86 15.30 5.40 9.48
N TYR A 87 14.89 6.45 8.76
CA TYR A 87 14.49 7.73 9.34
C TYR A 87 13.29 7.61 10.30
N GLY A 88 12.37 6.68 10.02
CA GLY A 88 11.22 6.45 10.90
C GLY A 88 11.58 5.79 12.23
N THR A 89 12.80 5.25 12.38
CA THR A 89 13.21 4.62 13.63
C THR A 89 13.36 5.60 14.79
N GLU A 90 13.67 6.87 14.50
CA GLU A 90 13.81 7.90 15.53
C GLU A 90 12.45 8.50 15.91
N THR A 91 11.63 8.80 14.91
CA THR A 91 10.44 9.63 15.10
C THR A 91 9.14 8.84 15.10
N GLY A 92 9.07 7.71 14.39
CA GLY A 92 7.86 6.91 14.16
C GLY A 92 7.63 6.66 12.68
N PHE A 93 6.64 5.83 12.34
CA PHE A 93 6.29 5.56 10.94
C PHE A 93 4.89 6.09 10.63
N ILE A 94 4.69 6.65 9.43
CA ILE A 94 3.33 6.87 8.93
C ILE A 94 2.70 5.49 8.73
N LEU A 95 1.63 5.23 9.46
CA LEU A 95 1.01 3.90 9.46
C LEU A 95 -0.23 3.89 8.58
N MET A 96 -0.42 2.78 7.88
CA MET A 96 -1.65 2.45 7.17
C MET A 96 -2.22 1.18 7.77
N THR A 97 -3.51 1.16 8.03
CA THR A 97 -4.20 -0.01 8.57
C THR A 97 -5.42 -0.41 7.76
N GLY A 98 -5.55 -1.70 7.52
CA GLY A 98 -6.72 -2.34 6.92
C GLY A 98 -7.48 -3.06 8.02
N THR A 99 -8.74 -2.69 8.24
CA THR A 99 -9.58 -3.26 9.31
C THR A 99 -11.04 -2.93 9.02
N ASP A 100 -11.95 -3.57 9.73
CA ASP A 100 -13.38 -3.28 9.66
C ASP A 100 -13.70 -1.80 9.88
N GLU A 101 -14.91 -1.38 9.48
CA GLU A 101 -15.36 0.00 9.65
C GLU A 101 -15.36 0.44 11.11
N SER A 102 -15.63 -0.49 12.02
CA SER A 102 -15.51 -0.30 13.46
C SER A 102 -14.24 -0.99 13.96
N PRO A 103 -13.09 -0.28 14.01
CA PRO A 103 -11.84 -0.88 14.44
C PRO A 103 -11.94 -1.37 15.89
N PRO A 104 -11.19 -2.42 16.26
CA PRO A 104 -11.11 -2.88 17.64
C PRO A 104 -10.70 -1.72 18.57
N PRO A 105 -11.30 -1.56 19.77
CA PRO A 105 -10.97 -0.46 20.68
C PRO A 105 -9.48 -0.40 21.08
N VAL A 106 -8.80 -1.55 21.06
CA VAL A 106 -7.37 -1.67 21.35
C VAL A 106 -6.48 -1.11 20.23
N LEU A 107 -6.98 -0.98 19.01
CA LEU A 107 -6.17 -0.65 17.84
C LEU A 107 -5.73 0.82 17.82
N PRO A 108 -6.62 1.84 17.94
CA PRO A 108 -6.20 3.25 17.94
C PRO A 108 -5.07 3.61 18.92
N PRO A 109 -5.11 3.21 20.22
CA PRO A 109 -4.04 3.57 21.15
C PRO A 109 -2.69 2.92 20.81
N ILE A 110 -2.70 1.72 20.21
CA ILE A 110 -1.49 1.06 19.70
C ILE A 110 -0.94 1.85 18.50
N LEU A 111 -1.79 2.23 17.55
CA LEU A 111 -1.38 2.99 16.36
C LEU A 111 -0.84 4.37 16.74
N ASP A 112 -1.47 5.08 17.69
CA ASP A 112 -0.99 6.37 18.19
C ASP A 112 0.38 6.27 18.86
N ALA A 113 0.65 5.16 19.57
CA ALA A 113 1.94 4.92 20.20
C ALA A 113 3.06 4.65 19.17
N LEU A 114 2.71 4.02 18.04
CA LEU A 114 3.63 3.66 16.96
C LEU A 114 3.86 4.80 15.96
N ALA A 115 2.85 5.62 15.73
CA ALA A 115 2.90 6.77 14.83
C ALA A 115 3.86 7.87 15.34
N PRO A 116 4.35 8.76 14.46
CA PRO A 116 5.17 9.91 14.85
C PRO A 116 4.46 10.84 15.83
N VAL A 117 3.16 11.04 15.59
CA VAL A 117 2.23 11.82 16.41
C VAL A 117 0.91 11.05 16.53
N PRO A 118 0.13 11.25 17.60
CA PRO A 118 -1.22 10.71 17.69
C PRO A 118 -2.06 11.11 16.48
N GLY A 119 -2.83 10.17 15.92
CA GLY A 119 -3.54 10.34 14.66
C GLY A 119 -2.65 10.31 13.41
N GLY A 120 -1.33 10.07 13.54
CA GLY A 120 -0.39 9.94 12.43
C GLY A 120 -0.48 8.61 11.68
N TRP A 121 -1.70 8.10 11.51
CA TRP A 121 -2.02 6.83 10.88
C TRP A 121 -3.33 6.96 10.09
N LEU A 122 -3.52 6.10 9.08
CA LEU A 122 -4.68 6.14 8.20
C LEU A 122 -5.32 4.76 8.12
N ARG A 123 -6.63 4.68 8.37
CA ARG A 123 -7.44 3.52 7.97
C ARG A 123 -7.67 3.59 6.46
N THR A 124 -7.13 2.65 5.72
CA THR A 124 -7.20 2.66 4.25
C THR A 124 -8.40 1.90 3.69
N GLY A 125 -9.10 1.12 4.52
CA GLY A 125 -10.26 0.33 4.15
C GLY A 125 -10.33 -0.99 4.93
N PRO A 126 -11.07 -2.00 4.44
CA PRO A 126 -11.09 -3.36 5.00
C PRO A 126 -9.73 -4.07 4.85
N ALA A 127 -9.59 -5.31 5.34
CA ALA A 127 -8.37 -6.10 5.18
C ALA A 127 -7.86 -6.14 3.72
N GLY A 128 -6.53 -6.10 3.57
CA GLY A 128 -5.81 -6.02 2.31
C GLY A 128 -5.68 -4.61 1.74
N SER A 129 -6.44 -3.63 2.24
CA SER A 129 -6.39 -2.25 1.77
C SER A 129 -5.07 -1.57 2.05
N ALA A 130 -4.49 -1.77 3.23
CA ALA A 130 -3.23 -1.16 3.61
C ALA A 130 -2.08 -1.78 2.83
N CYS A 131 -2.06 -3.11 2.67
CA CYS A 131 -1.09 -3.79 1.82
C CYS A 131 -1.10 -3.23 0.38
N TYR A 132 -2.29 -3.09 -0.21
CA TYR A 132 -2.45 -2.48 -1.52
C TYR A 132 -1.91 -1.04 -1.55
N THR A 133 -2.36 -0.18 -0.64
CA THR A 133 -1.93 1.22 -0.58
C THR A 133 -0.42 1.36 -0.42
N ALA A 134 0.21 0.52 0.41
CA ALA A 134 1.66 0.51 0.59
C ALA A 134 2.39 0.18 -0.73
N ARG A 135 1.94 -0.84 -1.47
CA ARG A 135 2.53 -1.19 -2.77
C ARG A 135 2.38 -0.09 -3.81
N VAL A 136 1.24 0.62 -3.81
CA VAL A 136 1.06 1.81 -4.66
C VAL A 136 2.07 2.89 -4.26
N LEU A 137 2.19 3.20 -2.97
CA LEU A 137 3.12 4.22 -2.48
C LEU A 137 4.58 3.87 -2.81
N ASP A 138 4.99 2.62 -2.61
CA ASP A 138 6.32 2.14 -2.96
C ASP A 138 6.60 2.28 -4.46
N THR A 139 5.60 2.01 -5.30
CA THR A 139 5.70 2.20 -6.77
C THR A 139 5.89 3.67 -7.13
N LEU A 140 5.16 4.59 -6.47
CA LEU A 140 5.29 6.03 -6.68
C LEU A 140 6.64 6.56 -6.19
N VAL A 141 7.12 6.10 -5.04
CA VAL A 141 8.44 6.46 -4.52
C VAL A 141 9.54 5.96 -5.46
N PHE A 142 9.42 4.73 -5.96
CA PHE A 142 10.36 4.16 -6.92
C PHE A 142 10.38 4.93 -8.24
N SER A 143 9.22 5.37 -8.76
CA SER A 143 9.16 6.16 -9.99
C SER A 143 9.80 7.55 -9.83
N CYS A 144 9.62 8.20 -8.67
CA CYS A 144 10.33 9.45 -8.35
C CYS A 144 11.85 9.24 -8.29
N ALA A 145 12.31 8.16 -7.66
CA ALA A 145 13.73 7.82 -7.60
C ALA A 145 14.32 7.56 -9.00
N LEU A 146 13.56 6.88 -9.87
CA LEU A 146 13.93 6.65 -11.26
C LEU A 146 14.04 7.97 -12.05
N ALA A 147 13.10 8.91 -11.87
CA ALA A 147 13.15 10.23 -12.51
C ALA A 147 14.34 11.07 -12.05
N SER A 148 14.72 10.91 -10.78
CA SER A 148 15.88 11.60 -10.20
C SER A 148 17.19 11.08 -10.78
N GLN A 149 17.30 9.76 -11.00
CA GLN A 149 18.45 9.13 -11.66
C GLN A 149 18.60 9.55 -13.13
N ALA A 150 17.49 9.77 -13.84
CA ALA A 150 17.53 10.29 -15.21
C ALA A 150 18.03 11.76 -15.28
N SER A 151 17.94 12.51 -14.18
CA SER A 151 18.14 13.97 -14.17
C SER A 151 19.45 14.43 -13.52
N TRP A 152 20.19 13.55 -12.83
CA TRP A 152 21.36 13.96 -12.04
C TRP A 152 22.69 13.63 -12.73
N ALA A 153 23.53 14.66 -12.92
CA ALA A 153 24.94 14.49 -13.24
C ALA A 153 25.74 14.29 -11.95
N ILE A 154 26.63 13.30 -11.92
CA ILE A 154 27.58 13.11 -10.82
C ILE A 154 28.63 14.23 -10.91
N PRO A 155 28.95 14.96 -9.82
CA PRO A 155 29.98 16.00 -9.85
C PRO A 155 31.32 15.45 -10.35
N GLY A 156 31.85 16.03 -11.43
CA GLY A 156 33.11 15.59 -12.05
C GLY A 156 32.94 14.63 -13.24
N GLU A 157 31.74 14.13 -13.51
CA GLU A 157 31.43 13.43 -14.76
C GLU A 157 30.87 14.39 -15.81
N ALA A 158 31.20 14.14 -17.08
CA ALA A 158 30.59 14.85 -18.20
C ALA A 158 29.07 14.59 -18.21
N LEU A 159 28.27 15.65 -18.42
CA LEU A 159 26.83 15.56 -18.62
C LEU A 159 26.54 14.53 -19.73
N ARG A 160 26.06 13.34 -19.34
CA ARG A 160 25.53 12.36 -20.28
C ARG A 160 24.08 12.72 -20.57
N PRO A 161 23.64 12.66 -21.84
CA PRO A 161 22.21 12.77 -22.13
C PRO A 161 21.47 11.66 -21.37
N PRO A 162 20.32 11.96 -20.74
CA PRO A 162 19.51 10.93 -20.10
C PRO A 162 19.15 9.85 -21.11
N ASP A 163 19.23 8.59 -20.70
CA ASP A 163 18.66 7.48 -21.47
C ASP A 163 17.14 7.50 -21.32
N TRP A 164 16.51 8.41 -22.09
CA TRP A 164 15.07 8.62 -22.08
C TRP A 164 14.31 7.38 -22.53
N GLU A 165 14.88 6.57 -23.41
CA GLU A 165 14.26 5.33 -23.89
C GLU A 165 14.12 4.32 -22.75
N THR A 166 15.22 4.00 -22.06
CA THR A 166 15.19 3.10 -20.91
C THR A 166 14.32 3.65 -19.78
N PHE A 167 14.39 4.96 -19.53
CA PHE A 167 13.58 5.63 -18.52
C PHE A 167 12.08 5.48 -18.80
N LEU A 168 11.63 5.84 -20.01
CA LEU A 168 10.23 5.77 -20.41
C LEU A 168 9.73 4.33 -20.46
N ALA A 169 10.54 3.38 -20.95
CA ALA A 169 10.21 1.96 -20.96
C ALA A 169 9.97 1.42 -19.54
N ARG A 170 10.81 1.80 -18.58
CA ARG A 170 10.62 1.43 -17.16
C ARG A 170 9.38 2.07 -16.55
N LEU A 171 9.11 3.35 -16.83
CA LEU A 171 7.89 4.00 -16.36
C LEU A 171 6.64 3.32 -16.93
N HIS A 172 6.65 2.94 -18.20
CA HIS A 172 5.53 2.21 -18.82
C HIS A 172 5.32 0.85 -18.15
N GLN A 173 6.40 0.10 -17.89
CA GLN A 173 6.31 -1.17 -17.17
C GLN A 173 5.71 -1.01 -15.76
N LEU A 174 6.12 0.02 -15.03
CA LEU A 174 5.55 0.32 -13.70
C LEU A 174 4.07 0.69 -13.80
N ALA A 175 3.68 1.46 -14.82
CA ALA A 175 2.28 1.81 -15.07
C ALA A 175 1.41 0.57 -15.34
N ASP A 176 1.91 -0.37 -16.15
CA ASP A 176 1.22 -1.65 -16.41
C ASP A 176 1.09 -2.51 -15.14
N GLN A 177 2.15 -2.61 -14.35
CA GLN A 177 2.13 -3.32 -13.08
C GLN A 177 1.15 -2.69 -12.08
N LEU A 178 1.11 -1.36 -12.02
CA LEU A 178 0.20 -0.62 -11.14
C LEU A 178 -1.26 -0.76 -11.57
N MET A 179 -1.53 -0.76 -12.88
CA MET A 179 -2.85 -1.08 -13.43
C MET A 179 -3.26 -2.50 -13.04
N ALA A 180 -2.43 -3.50 -13.29
CA ALA A 180 -2.72 -4.89 -12.98
C ALA A 180 -2.98 -5.08 -11.47
N LEU A 181 -2.17 -4.48 -10.61
CA LEU A 181 -2.35 -4.49 -9.16
C LEU A 181 -3.67 -3.83 -8.73
N SER A 182 -4.03 -2.71 -9.35
CA SER A 182 -5.27 -1.98 -9.01
C SER A 182 -6.51 -2.72 -9.47
N LEU A 183 -6.45 -3.39 -10.64
CA LEU A 183 -7.51 -4.28 -11.09
C LEU A 183 -7.62 -5.48 -10.14
N ASP A 184 -6.52 -6.19 -9.86
CA ASP A 184 -6.52 -7.33 -8.93
C ASP A 184 -7.14 -6.96 -7.56
N TYR A 185 -6.78 -5.79 -7.02
CA TYR A 185 -7.34 -5.29 -5.76
C TYR A 185 -8.86 -5.00 -5.81
N LEU A 186 -9.36 -4.47 -6.93
CA LEU A 186 -10.79 -4.25 -7.08
C LEU A 186 -11.53 -5.58 -7.20
N GLY A 187 -10.99 -6.58 -7.91
CA GLY A 187 -11.64 -7.89 -8.10
C GLY A 187 -13.02 -7.79 -8.79
N GLU A 188 -13.52 -8.89 -9.37
CA GLU A 188 -14.64 -8.83 -10.34
C GLU A 188 -15.93 -8.16 -9.81
N GLU A 189 -16.26 -8.29 -8.52
CA GLU A 189 -17.47 -7.69 -7.94
C GLU A 189 -17.35 -6.19 -7.62
N ARG A 190 -16.15 -5.62 -7.40
CA ARG A 190 -15.99 -4.16 -7.18
C ARG A 190 -15.64 -3.39 -8.47
N HIS A 191 -15.34 -4.09 -9.56
CA HIS A 191 -15.12 -3.52 -10.90
C HIS A 191 -16.41 -3.13 -11.63
N ASN A 192 -17.54 -3.78 -11.31
CA ASN A 192 -18.77 -3.70 -12.10
C ASN A 192 -19.68 -2.51 -11.80
N ALA A 193 -19.26 -1.58 -10.95
CA ALA A 193 -19.80 -0.23 -11.04
C ALA A 193 -18.96 0.49 -12.10
N GLU A 194 -19.46 0.61 -13.33
CA GLU A 194 -19.03 1.66 -14.27
C GLU A 194 -19.25 3.01 -13.59
N ALA A 195 -18.33 3.37 -12.70
CA ALA A 195 -18.39 4.60 -11.95
C ALA A 195 -18.03 5.71 -12.92
N ASP A 196 -18.96 6.65 -13.08
CA ASP A 196 -18.75 7.88 -13.82
C ASP A 196 -17.40 8.53 -13.41
N PRO A 197 -16.53 8.91 -14.36
CA PRO A 197 -15.23 9.49 -14.06
C PRO A 197 -15.29 10.68 -13.09
N ALA A 198 -16.32 11.53 -13.17
CA ALA A 198 -16.44 12.67 -12.26
C ALA A 198 -16.74 12.23 -10.83
N SER A 199 -17.58 11.21 -10.64
CA SER A 199 -17.84 10.59 -9.34
C SER A 199 -16.57 10.00 -8.72
N VAL A 200 -15.78 9.25 -9.50
CA VAL A 200 -14.51 8.65 -9.03
C VAL A 200 -13.54 9.72 -8.53
N LEU A 201 -13.41 10.82 -9.27
CA LEU A 201 -12.54 11.94 -8.89
C LEU A 201 -13.07 12.68 -7.66
N ALA A 202 -14.38 12.91 -7.57
CA ALA A 202 -15.01 13.57 -6.43
C ALA A 202 -14.83 12.75 -5.14
N ASP A 203 -14.99 11.42 -5.23
CA ASP A 203 -14.80 10.50 -4.10
C ASP A 203 -13.36 10.54 -3.58
N PHE A 204 -12.38 10.54 -4.48
CA PHE A 204 -10.96 10.57 -4.12
C PHE A 204 -10.49 11.94 -3.64
N ALA A 205 -11.12 13.04 -4.10
CA ALA A 205 -10.77 14.41 -3.70
C ALA A 205 -11.10 14.71 -2.22
N ARG A 206 -11.95 13.90 -1.58
CA ARG A 206 -12.24 14.03 -0.15
C ARG A 206 -10.98 13.78 0.69
N PRO A 207 -10.82 14.41 1.87
CA PRO A 207 -9.72 14.11 2.78
C PRO A 207 -9.63 12.60 3.07
N PRO A 208 -8.43 11.97 3.04
CA PRO A 208 -8.31 10.52 3.21
C PRO A 208 -8.98 9.97 4.48
N ALA A 209 -8.95 10.73 5.57
CA ALA A 209 -9.58 10.35 6.84
C ALA A 209 -11.12 10.30 6.79
N GLU A 210 -11.74 10.98 5.82
CA GLU A 210 -13.20 10.99 5.61
C GLU A 210 -13.65 9.91 4.61
N GLN A 211 -12.72 9.20 3.98
CA GLN A 211 -13.03 8.16 3.01
C GLN A 211 -13.24 6.81 3.72
N ALA A 212 -14.44 6.25 3.59
CA ALA A 212 -14.75 4.91 4.12
C ALA A 212 -13.81 3.83 3.54
N HIS A 213 -13.36 4.00 2.30
CA HIS A 213 -12.52 3.06 1.57
C HIS A 213 -11.49 3.77 0.67
N PHE A 214 -10.53 4.45 1.29
CA PHE A 214 -9.46 5.16 0.59
C PHE A 214 -8.74 4.32 -0.48
N ALA A 215 -8.36 3.09 -0.15
CA ALA A 215 -7.69 2.17 -1.07
C ALA A 215 -8.52 1.86 -2.33
N GLY A 216 -9.83 1.70 -2.17
CA GLY A 216 -10.77 1.49 -3.29
C GLY A 216 -10.84 2.71 -4.21
N ASN A 217 -10.93 3.91 -3.63
CA ASN A 217 -10.95 5.16 -4.40
C ASN A 217 -9.62 5.38 -5.14
N LEU A 218 -8.50 5.13 -4.47
CA LEU A 218 -7.16 5.18 -5.08
C LEU A 218 -7.05 4.23 -6.27
N ALA A 219 -7.50 2.98 -6.11
CA ALA A 219 -7.49 1.99 -7.20
C ALA A 219 -8.32 2.43 -8.40
N ARG A 220 -9.53 2.96 -8.18
CA ARG A 220 -10.39 3.45 -9.25
C ARG A 220 -9.77 4.62 -10.00
N VAL A 221 -9.17 5.58 -9.28
CA VAL A 221 -8.47 6.72 -9.90
C VAL A 221 -7.28 6.25 -10.73
N LEU A 222 -6.49 5.30 -10.23
CA LEU A 222 -5.35 4.74 -10.97
C LEU A 222 -5.81 4.02 -12.24
N VAL A 223 -6.85 3.19 -12.15
CA VAL A 223 -7.42 2.52 -13.33
C VAL A 223 -7.95 3.55 -14.34
N LEU A 224 -8.67 4.57 -13.89
CA LEU A 224 -9.18 5.64 -14.74
C LEU A 224 -8.05 6.38 -15.47
N ALA A 225 -7.05 6.85 -14.72
CA ALA A 225 -5.92 7.61 -15.25
C ALA A 225 -5.11 6.79 -16.27
N LEU A 226 -4.80 5.54 -15.93
CA LEU A 226 -3.96 4.67 -16.77
C LEU A 226 -4.73 4.15 -18.01
N ARG A 227 -6.05 3.95 -17.94
CA ARG A 227 -6.88 3.63 -19.12
C ARG A 227 -6.95 4.79 -20.10
N GLN A 228 -7.13 6.02 -19.60
CA GLN A 228 -7.15 7.21 -20.46
C GLN A 228 -5.80 7.42 -21.16
N GLY A 229 -4.68 7.15 -20.48
CA GLY A 229 -3.35 7.16 -21.08
C GLY A 229 -3.24 6.21 -22.28
N LYS A 230 -3.70 4.96 -22.15
CA LYS A 230 -3.70 3.98 -23.24
C LYS A 230 -4.60 4.39 -24.41
N ALA A 231 -5.77 4.97 -24.13
CA ALA A 231 -6.68 5.45 -25.16
C ALA A 231 -6.05 6.61 -25.98
N LEU A 232 -5.36 7.53 -25.31
CA LEU A 232 -4.65 8.63 -25.96
C LEU A 232 -3.49 8.12 -26.83
N GLU A 233 -2.73 7.15 -26.33
CA GLU A 233 -1.65 6.51 -27.10
C GLU A 233 -2.17 5.85 -28.38
N GLN A 234 -3.30 5.13 -28.29
CA GLN A 234 -3.95 4.52 -29.45
C GLN A 234 -4.43 5.55 -30.47
N LEU A 235 -5.02 6.66 -30.02
CA LEU A 235 -5.41 7.76 -30.90
C LEU A 235 -4.21 8.39 -31.60
N TYR A 236 -3.11 8.61 -30.88
CA TYR A 236 -1.87 9.15 -31.45
C TYR A 236 -1.30 8.22 -32.52
N LEU A 237 -1.20 6.91 -32.24
CA LEU A 237 -0.72 5.92 -33.21
C LEU A 237 -1.63 5.84 -34.44
N ALA A 238 -2.95 5.90 -34.27
CA ALA A 238 -3.90 5.92 -35.38
C ALA A 238 -3.77 7.19 -36.24
N LEU A 239 -3.55 8.35 -35.64
CA LEU A 239 -3.31 9.61 -36.36
C LEU A 239 -1.96 9.61 -37.09
N ALA A 240 -0.91 9.09 -36.47
CA ALA A 240 0.40 8.97 -37.10
C ALA A 240 0.37 8.03 -38.31
N ALA A 241 -0.37 6.91 -38.21
CA ALA A 241 -0.55 5.97 -39.31
C ALA A 241 -1.38 6.55 -40.47
N SER A 242 -2.34 7.44 -40.20
CA SER A 242 -3.16 8.08 -41.24
C SER A 242 -2.43 9.18 -42.01
N HIS A 243 -1.39 9.78 -41.45
CA HIS A 243 -0.60 10.84 -42.08
C HIS A 243 0.69 10.32 -42.75
N GLY A 244 1.03 9.03 -42.59
CA GLY A 244 2.24 8.42 -43.15
C GLY A 244 2.10 7.83 -44.55
N ASN A 245 0.99 8.05 -45.26
CA ASN A 245 0.66 7.28 -46.48
C ASN A 245 0.35 8.10 -47.75
N ASP A 246 0.62 9.40 -47.79
CA ASP A 246 0.56 10.17 -49.05
C ASP A 246 1.97 10.39 -49.62
N PRO A 247 2.37 9.68 -50.71
CA PRO A 247 3.54 10.07 -51.47
C PRO A 247 3.28 11.41 -52.17
N PRO A 248 4.26 12.33 -52.23
CA PRO A 248 4.10 13.55 -53.01
C PRO A 248 3.93 13.19 -54.50
N ALA A 249 2.89 13.76 -55.10
CA ALA A 249 2.59 13.67 -56.53
C ALA A 249 3.63 14.41 -57.40
#